data_AF-A0A1W1ZWJ0-F1
#
_entry.id   AF-A0A1W1ZWJ0-F1
#
_cell.length_a   1.000
_cell.length_b   1.000
_cell.length_c   1.000
_cell.angle_alpha   90.00
_cell.angle_beta   90.00
_cell.angle_gamma   90.00
#
_symmetry.space_group_name_H-M   'P 1'
#
loop_
_entity.id
_entity.type
_entity.pdbx_description
1 polymer ?
#
loop_
_entity_poly.entity_id
_entity_poly.type
_entity_poly.pdbx_seq_one_letter_code
_entity_poly.pdbx_strand_id
1 'polypeptide(L)'
;MSNVTGAIKFKDGTIRFYEYYGTSDVCSTKHYSTQKEVADNWRSYPSNRCSCEGLEPVSIYSSYGGGFYLDGFACKNCEALAHDPDFDMIEREDTEDWILQIWPWEELV
;
A
#
# COMPACT_ATOMS: atom_id res chain seq x y z
N MET A 1 -11.83 -9.45 -11.71
CA MET A 1 -10.57 -9.24 -10.95
C MET A 1 -10.54 -7.82 -10.45
N SER A 2 -10.78 -7.63 -9.15
CA SER A 2 -10.74 -6.31 -8.52
C SER A 2 -9.31 -6.02 -8.09
N ASN A 3 -8.73 -4.93 -8.60
CA ASN A 3 -7.43 -4.42 -8.19
C ASN A 3 -7.65 -2.97 -7.79
N VAL A 4 -6.97 -2.51 -6.74
CA VAL A 4 -7.00 -1.11 -6.32
C VAL A 4 -5.59 -0.63 -6.02
N THR A 5 -5.41 0.68 -5.97
CA THR A 5 -4.17 1.27 -5.51
C THR A 5 -4.19 1.38 -3.99
N GLY A 6 -3.16 0.84 -3.35
CA GLY A 6 -2.86 1.08 -1.94
C GLY A 6 -1.76 2.12 -1.78
N ALA A 7 -1.61 2.63 -0.56
CA ALA A 7 -0.58 3.59 -0.19
C ALA A 7 0.17 3.12 1.06
N ILE A 8 1.46 3.47 1.14
CA ILE A 8 2.31 3.24 2.31
C ILE A 8 2.87 4.56 2.79
N LYS A 9 2.94 4.73 4.12
CA LYS A 9 3.55 5.89 4.77
C LYS A 9 4.73 5.46 5.62
N PHE A 10 5.89 6.02 5.28
CA PHE A 10 7.12 5.87 6.06
C PHE A 10 7.14 6.83 7.24
N LYS A 11 8.00 6.55 8.24
CA LYS A 11 8.14 7.39 9.45
C LYS A 11 8.55 8.82 9.17
N ASP A 12 9.28 9.05 8.09
CA ASP A 12 9.68 10.40 7.65
C ASP A 12 8.57 11.14 6.87
N GLY A 13 7.38 10.54 6.74
CA GLY A 13 6.25 11.10 6.02
C GLY A 13 6.28 10.82 4.51
N THR A 14 7.29 10.12 3.99
CA THR A 14 7.31 9.71 2.58
C THR A 14 6.12 8.81 2.29
N ILE A 15 5.40 9.09 1.21
CA ILE A 15 4.31 8.25 0.70
C ILE A 15 4.78 7.50 -0.54
N ARG A 16 4.39 6.23 -0.64
CA ARG A 16 4.55 5.40 -1.85
C ARG A 16 3.29 4.60 -2.12
N PHE A 17 3.18 4.03 -3.31
CA PHE A 17 1.96 3.40 -3.80
C PHE A 17 2.22 1.97 -4.26
N TYR A 18 1.24 1.10 -4.12
CA TYR A 18 1.34 -0.29 -4.56
C TYR A 18 -0.01 -0.77 -5.12
N GLU A 19 -0.01 -1.91 -5.80
CA GLU A 19 -1.23 -2.56 -6.27
C GLU A 19 -1.72 -3.56 -5.21
N TYR A 20 -2.98 -3.46 -4.81
CA TYR A 20 -3.67 -4.46 -4.00
C TYR A 20 -4.58 -5.32 -4.87
N TYR A 21 -4.44 -6.64 -4.74
CA TYR A 21 -5.23 -7.61 -5.49
C TYR A 21 -6.38 -8.17 -4.64
N GLY A 22 -7.54 -7.50 -4.69
CA GLY A 22 -8.71 -7.84 -3.87
C GLY A 22 -9.49 -9.09 -4.29
N THR A 23 -9.01 -9.87 -5.26
CA THR A 23 -9.59 -11.21 -5.54
C THR A 23 -8.87 -12.32 -4.77
N SER A 24 -7.63 -12.08 -4.33
CA SER A 24 -6.86 -13.05 -3.53
C SER A 24 -6.36 -12.46 -2.21
N ASP A 25 -6.75 -11.23 -1.92
CA ASP A 25 -6.37 -10.47 -0.73
C ASP A 25 -4.86 -10.40 -0.52
N VAL A 26 -4.15 -9.98 -1.59
CA VAL A 26 -2.68 -9.88 -1.60
C VAL A 26 -2.23 -8.46 -1.94
N CYS A 27 -1.36 -7.89 -1.11
CA CYS A 27 -0.58 -6.71 -1.49
C CYS A 27 0.53 -7.09 -2.46
N SER A 28 0.69 -6.32 -3.54
CA SER A 28 1.90 -6.39 -4.37
C SER A 28 3.12 -6.11 -3.50
N THR A 29 4.11 -6.99 -3.59
CA THR A 29 5.38 -6.82 -2.85
C THR A 29 6.25 -5.70 -3.42
N LYS A 30 5.87 -5.09 -4.54
CA LYS A 30 6.55 -3.92 -5.08
C LYS A 30 5.74 -2.64 -4.84
N HIS A 31 6.41 -1.58 -4.43
CA HIS A 31 5.84 -0.23 -4.34
C HIS A 31 6.58 0.77 -5.24
N TYR A 32 5.92 1.88 -5.52
CA TYR A 32 6.31 2.90 -6.48
C TYR A 32 6.19 4.29 -5.87
N SER A 33 6.85 5.28 -6.47
CA SER A 33 6.84 6.65 -5.96
C SER A 33 5.55 7.39 -6.30
N THR A 34 4.85 6.96 -7.36
CA THR A 34 3.63 7.63 -7.86
C THR A 34 2.51 6.64 -8.20
N GLN A 35 1.26 7.10 -8.12
CA GLN A 35 0.10 6.31 -8.58
C GLN A 35 0.17 6.01 -10.09
N LYS A 36 0.78 6.90 -10.88
CA LYS A 36 0.98 6.69 -12.31
C LYS A 36 1.86 5.48 -12.58
N GLU A 37 2.94 5.30 -11.83
CA GLU A 37 3.79 4.10 -11.98
C GLU A 37 3.05 2.82 -11.61
N VAL A 38 2.15 2.85 -10.63
CA VAL A 38 1.25 1.72 -10.34
C VAL A 38 0.36 1.43 -11.55
N ALA A 39 -0.27 2.45 -12.13
CA ALA A 39 -1.13 2.31 -13.31
C ALA A 39 -0.37 1.80 -14.56
N ASP A 40 0.86 2.28 -14.77
CA ASP A 40 1.73 1.86 -15.87
C ASP A 40 2.20 0.40 -15.71
N ASN A 41 2.14 -0.15 -14.48
CA ASN A 41 2.50 -1.54 -14.15
C ASN A 41 1.29 -2.37 -13.71
N TRP A 42 0.06 -1.92 -14.01
CA TRP A 42 -1.17 -2.52 -13.53
C TRP A 42 -1.28 -3.99 -13.92
N ARG A 43 -1.53 -4.88 -12.96
CA ARG A 43 -1.65 -6.34 -13.14
C ARG A 43 -0.41 -7.00 -13.74
N SER A 44 0.77 -6.40 -13.55
CA SER A 44 2.06 -7.03 -13.89
C SER A 44 2.55 -7.98 -12.79
N TYR A 45 1.98 -7.89 -11.58
CA TYR A 45 2.30 -8.70 -10.40
C TYR A 45 3.81 -8.87 -10.13
N PRO A 46 4.57 -7.76 -10.06
CA PRO A 46 5.99 -7.83 -9.81
C PRO A 46 6.23 -8.30 -8.37
N SER A 47 6.95 -9.42 -8.23
CA SER A 47 7.44 -9.84 -6.93
C SER A 47 8.78 -9.18 -6.66
N ASN A 48 8.88 -8.45 -5.55
CA ASN A 48 10.11 -7.81 -5.13
C ASN A 48 10.38 -8.11 -3.66
N ARG A 49 11.59 -8.63 -3.37
CA ARG A 49 12.02 -8.94 -2.02
C ARG A 49 13.10 -7.97 -1.61
N CYS A 50 13.08 -7.54 -0.36
CA CYS A 50 14.16 -6.72 0.16
C CYS A 50 15.46 -7.53 0.19
N SER A 51 16.52 -6.98 -0.37
CA SER A 51 17.86 -7.57 -0.41
C SER A 51 18.86 -6.79 0.45
N CYS A 52 18.39 -5.79 1.21
CA CYS A 52 19.19 -4.99 2.13
C CYS A 52 18.54 -4.96 3.52
N GLU A 53 19.25 -4.42 4.51
CA GLU A 53 18.74 -4.26 5.89
C GLU A 53 17.85 -3.01 6.06
N GLY A 54 17.33 -2.46 4.95
CA GLY A 54 16.58 -1.21 4.92
C GLY A 54 15.07 -1.36 5.07
N LEU A 55 14.58 -2.47 5.64
CA LEU A 55 13.17 -2.61 6.00
C LEU A 55 12.88 -1.78 7.24
N GLU A 56 11.91 -0.89 7.15
CA GLU A 56 11.40 -0.11 8.28
C GLU A 56 9.88 -0.28 8.38
N PRO A 57 9.30 -0.21 9.60
CA PRO A 57 7.86 -0.30 9.76
C PRO A 57 7.16 0.89 9.11
N VAL A 58 6.04 0.61 8.45
CA VAL A 58 5.22 1.57 7.70
C VAL A 58 3.74 1.40 8.00
N SER A 59 2.96 2.47 7.85
CA SER A 59 1.50 2.36 7.80
C SER A 59 1.09 1.98 6.39
N ILE A 60 0.33 0.90 6.23
CA ILE A 60 -0.16 0.43 4.94
C ILE A 60 -1.66 0.69 4.90
N TYR A 61 -2.13 1.26 3.80
CA TYR A 61 -3.55 1.45 3.53
C TYR A 61 -3.91 0.86 2.17
N SER A 62 -5.06 0.20 2.11
CA SER A 62 -5.69 -0.28 0.88
C SER A 62 -7.04 0.40 0.72
N SER A 63 -7.30 0.99 -0.44
CA SER A 63 -8.60 1.62 -0.76
C SER A 63 -9.72 0.60 -1.08
N TYR A 64 -9.46 -0.69 -0.89
CA TYR A 64 -10.41 -1.75 -1.23
C TYR A 64 -11.52 -1.83 -0.19
N GLY A 65 -12.76 -2.08 -0.64
CA GLY A 65 -13.89 -2.34 0.26
C GLY A 65 -14.27 -1.20 1.20
N GLY A 66 -13.91 0.05 0.88
CA GLY A 66 -14.15 1.21 1.75
C GLY A 66 -12.91 1.70 2.51
N GLY A 67 -11.78 0.99 2.39
CA GLY A 67 -10.54 1.39 3.03
C GLY A 67 -10.21 0.53 4.25
N PHE A 68 -8.98 0.03 4.34
CA PHE A 68 -8.49 -0.64 5.55
C PHE A 68 -6.98 -0.45 5.71
N TYR A 69 -6.52 -0.63 6.95
CA TYR A 69 -5.10 -0.53 7.28
C TYR A 69 -4.51 -1.89 7.61
N LEU A 70 -3.22 -2.03 7.31
CA LEU A 70 -2.39 -3.16 7.71
C LEU A 70 -1.10 -2.62 8.32
N ASP A 71 -0.54 -3.40 9.25
CA ASP A 71 0.84 -3.18 9.68
C ASP A 71 1.80 -3.92 8.74
N GLY A 72 2.98 -3.35 8.55
CA GLY A 72 4.02 -4.02 7.80
C GLY A 72 5.30 -3.21 7.71
N PHE A 73 6.17 -3.67 6.83
CA PHE A 73 7.50 -3.13 6.61
C PHE A 73 7.71 -2.84 5.14
N ALA A 74 8.45 -1.78 4.85
CA ALA A 74 8.84 -1.47 3.49
C ALA A 74 10.29 -0.98 3.43
N CYS A 75 10.90 -1.13 2.26
CA CYS A 75 12.21 -0.60 1.96
C CYS A 75 12.13 0.35 0.76
N LYS A 76 12.57 1.60 0.95
CA LYS A 76 12.62 2.61 -0.12
C LYS A 76 13.60 2.25 -1.24
N ASN A 77 14.75 1.69 -0.88
CA ASN A 77 15.83 1.38 -1.82
C ASN A 77 15.51 0.16 -2.67
N CYS A 78 14.99 -0.90 -2.04
CA CYS A 78 14.63 -2.11 -2.75
C CYS A 78 13.24 -2.04 -3.39
N GLU A 79 12.44 -1.00 -3.11
CA GLU A 79 11.04 -0.92 -3.55
C GLU A 79 10.20 -2.13 -3.09
N ALA A 80 10.57 -2.71 -1.94
CA ALA A 80 9.95 -3.92 -1.41
C ALA A 80 8.94 -3.57 -0.31
N LEU A 81 7.79 -4.25 -0.34
CA LEU A 81 6.73 -4.23 0.65
C LEU A 81 6.57 -5.63 1.24
N ALA A 82 6.54 -5.71 2.56
CA ALA A 82 6.24 -6.93 3.31
C ALA A 82 5.20 -6.59 4.36
N HIS A 83 3.97 -7.04 4.17
CA HIS A 83 2.98 -7.15 5.24
C HIS A 83 3.04 -8.56 5.82
N ASP A 84 2.60 -8.71 7.07
CA ASP A 84 2.40 -10.04 7.64
C ASP A 84 0.96 -10.49 7.33
N PRO A 85 0.79 -11.69 6.72
CA PRO A 85 -0.50 -12.19 6.26
C PRO A 85 -1.47 -12.52 7.41
N ASP A 86 -0.98 -12.61 8.65
CA ASP A 86 -1.79 -12.89 9.83
C ASP A 86 -2.25 -11.61 10.55
N PHE A 87 -1.99 -10.42 10.01
CA PHE A 87 -2.45 -9.18 10.62
C PHE A 87 -3.95 -8.99 10.46
N ASP A 88 -4.59 -8.61 11.57
CA ASP A 88 -5.97 -8.15 11.57
C ASP A 88 -6.08 -6.91 10.69
N MET A 89 -7.00 -6.94 9.71
CA MET A 89 -7.41 -5.75 9.00
C MET A 89 -7.89 -4.75 10.04
N ILE A 90 -7.18 -3.63 10.15
CA ILE A 90 -7.52 -2.61 11.13
C ILE A 90 -8.57 -1.73 10.48
N GLU A 91 -9.84 -2.07 10.75
CA GLU A 91 -10.94 -1.15 10.54
C GLU A 91 -10.76 0.01 11.51
N ARG A 92 -10.49 1.19 10.96
CA ARG A 92 -10.47 2.43 11.73
C ARG A 92 -11.77 3.16 11.45
N GLU A 93 -12.44 3.62 12.50
CA GLU A 93 -13.64 4.46 12.36
C GLU A 93 -13.33 5.73 11.56
N ASP A 94 -12.08 6.22 11.63
CA ASP A 94 -11.60 7.38 10.92
C ASP A 94 -10.44 7.07 9.97
N THR A 95 -10.55 7.57 8.74
CA THR A 95 -9.46 7.60 7.76
C THR A 95 -8.40 8.61 8.19
N GLU A 96 -7.14 8.20 8.29
CA GLU A 96 -6.05 9.10 8.67
C GLU A 96 -5.87 10.27 7.69
N ASP A 97 -5.53 11.46 8.19
CA ASP A 97 -5.38 12.69 7.40
C ASP A 97 -4.48 12.55 6.16
N TRP A 98 -3.45 11.72 6.24
CA TRP A 98 -2.52 11.53 5.11
C TRP A 98 -3.16 10.75 3.96
N ILE A 99 -4.17 9.92 4.23
CA ILE A 99 -4.98 9.29 3.19
C ILE A 99 -5.92 10.30 2.55
N LEU A 100 -6.50 11.20 3.34
CA LEU A 100 -7.40 12.24 2.84
C LEU A 100 -6.69 13.24 1.92
N GLN A 101 -5.38 13.40 2.09
CA GLN A 101 -4.53 14.19 1.18
C GLN A 101 -4.27 13.50 -0.16
N ILE A 102 -4.38 12.17 -0.21
CA ILE A 102 -4.16 11.36 -1.41
C ILE A 102 -5.47 11.13 -2.15
N TRP A 103 -6.52 10.78 -1.40
CA TRP A 103 -7.88 10.54 -1.88
C TRP A 103 -8.85 11.35 -1.02
N PRO A 104 -9.14 12.60 -1.42
CA PRO A 104 -10.17 13.40 -0.78
C PRO A 104 -11.51 12.66 -0.88
N TRP A 105 -12.33 12.75 0.17
CA TRP A 105 -13.64 12.09 0.27
C TRP A 105 -14.59 12.32 -0.92
N GLU A 106 -14.38 13.38 -1.70
CA GLU A 106 -15.18 13.69 -2.90
C GLU A 106 -14.93 12.74 -4.09
N GLU A 107 -13.87 11.92 -4.05
CA GLU A 107 -13.52 10.96 -5.12
C GLU A 107 -13.71 9.49 -4.73
N LEU A 108 -14.19 9.20 -3.50
CA LEU A 108 -14.37 7.83 -2.97
C LEU A 108 -15.82 7.31 -3.07
N VAL A 109 -16.67 7.94 -3.90
CA VAL A 109 -18.09 7.59 -4.10
C VAL A 109 -18.37 7.09 -5.51
#